data_AF-A0AAE3YXR3-F1
#
_entry.id   AF-A0AAE3YXR3-F1
#
_cell.length_a   1.000
_cell.length_b   1.000
_cell.length_c   1.000
_cell.angle_alpha   90.00
_cell.angle_beta   90.00
_cell.angle_gamma   90.00
#
_symmetry.space_group_name_H-M   'P 1'
#
loop_
_entity.id
_entity.type
_entity.pdbx_description
1 polymer ?
#
loop_
_entity_poly.entity_id
_entity_poly.type
_entity_poly.pdbx_seq_one_letter_code
_entity_poly.pdbx_strand_id
1 'polypeptide(L)' 'MFAIDCPQHDSRVLVTERRIRSIDNTEQGIRLDVECWCGRHVTLRTGRRISTGRADALAVAR' A
#
# COMPACT_ATOMS: atom_id res chain seq x y z
N MET A 1 -6.02 8.25 8.80
CA MET A 1 -7.19 7.62 8.13
C MET A 1 -6.99 7.64 6.63
N PHE A 2 -7.43 6.60 5.94
CA PHE A 2 -7.38 6.50 4.48
C PHE A 2 -8.58 5.72 3.95
N ALA A 3 -8.81 5.81 2.64
CA ALA A 3 -9.97 5.20 2.00
C ALA A 3 -9.59 3.91 1.24
N ILE A 4 -10.46 2.91 1.30
CA ILE A 4 -10.35 1.65 0.56
C ILE A 4 -11.64 1.38 -0.20
N ASP A 5 -11.53 0.72 -1.35
CA ASP A 5 -12.69 0.19 -2.06
C ASP A 5 -13.01 -1.20 -1.50
N CYS A 6 -14.13 -1.30 -0.78
CA CYS A 6 -14.54 -2.56 -0.17
C CYS A 6 -15.58 -3.24 -1.06
N PRO A 7 -15.30 -4.42 -1.64
CA PRO A 7 -16.25 -5.11 -2.51
C PRO A 7 -17.51 -5.57 -1.77
N GLN A 8 -17.48 -5.66 -0.44
CA GLN A 8 -18.64 -6.06 0.35
C GLN A 8 -19.65 -4.91 0.55
N HIS A 9 -19.19 -3.66 0.55
CA HIS A 9 -20.06 -2.50 0.65
C HIS A 9 -20.38 -1.86 -0.69
N ASP A 10 -19.78 -2.41 -1.76
CA ASP A 10 -19.79 -1.84 -3.11
C ASP A 10 -19.50 -0.33 -3.12
N SER A 11 -18.60 0.09 -2.24
CA SER A 11 -18.35 1.50 -1.98
C SER A 11 -16.99 1.75 -1.35
N ARG A 12 -16.58 3.02 -1.44
CA ARG A 12 -15.37 3.52 -0.83
C ARG A 12 -15.63 3.84 0.64
N VAL A 13 -14.84 3.23 1.52
CA VAL A 13 -14.99 3.38 2.97
C VAL A 13 -13.70 3.89 3.61
N LEU A 14 -13.84 4.62 4.71
CA LEU A 14 -12.72 5.12 5.48
C LEU A 14 -12.31 4.09 6.55
N VAL A 15 -10.99 3.88 6.67
CA VAL A 15 -10.38 3.03 7.67
C VAL A 15 -9.21 3.73 8.35
N THR A 16 -8.87 3.25 9.53
CA THR A 16 -7.70 3.71 10.30
C THR A 16 -6.51 2.80 10.02
N GLU A 17 -5.30 3.30 10.25
CA GLU A 17 -4.02 2.61 10.13
C GLU A 17 -3.96 1.32 10.96
N ARG A 18 -4.68 1.25 12.09
CA ARG A 18 -4.80 0.03 12.93
C ARG A 18 -5.38 -1.19 12.21
N ARG A 19 -6.01 -0.99 11.05
CA ARG A 19 -6.58 -2.06 10.22
C ARG A 19 -5.62 -2.58 9.16
N ILE A 20 -4.42 -2.01 9.06
CA ILE A 20 -3.35 -2.53 8.19
C ILE A 20 -2.83 -3.82 8.82
N ARG A 21 -2.84 -4.90 8.04
CA ARG A 21 -2.38 -6.23 8.45
C ARG A 21 -0.96 -6.53 7.97
N SER A 22 -0.59 -5.99 6.81
CA SER A 22 0.76 -6.11 6.26
C SER A 22 1.13 -4.89 5.42
N ILE A 23 2.42 -4.58 5.39
CA ILE A 23 3.04 -3.56 4.54
C ILE A 23 4.24 -4.22 3.86
N ASP A 24 4.24 -4.22 2.54
CA ASP A 24 5.32 -4.79 1.73
C ASP A 24 5.80 -3.79 0.69
N ASN A 25 7.10 -3.49 0.69
CA ASN A 25 7.70 -2.60 -0.29
C ASN A 25 8.11 -3.42 -1.51
N THR A 26 7.36 -3.28 -2.61
CA THR A 26 7.65 -3.94 -3.88
C THR A 26 8.28 -2.96 -4.87
N GLU A 27 8.90 -3.48 -5.93
CA GLU A 27 9.37 -2.65 -7.06
C GLU A 27 8.23 -1.81 -7.69
N GLN A 28 7.01 -2.34 -7.61
CA GLN A 28 5.80 -1.72 -8.17
C GLN A 28 5.16 -0.68 -7.22
N GLY A 29 5.75 -0.43 -6.05
CA GLY A 29 5.24 0.45 -5.00
C GLY A 29 4.96 -0.30 -3.70
N ILE A 30 4.25 0.34 -2.78
CA ILE A 30 3.90 -0.21 -1.47
C ILE A 30 2.61 -1.02 -1.62
N ARG A 31 2.68 -2.31 -1.30
CA ARG A 31 1.51 -3.18 -1.16
C ARG A 31 1.05 -3.13 0.31
N LEU A 32 -0.23 -2.83 0.51
CA LEU A 32 -0.87 -2.86 1.82
C LEU A 32 -1.95 -3.95 1.81
N ASP A 33 -1.96 -4.82 2.82
CA ASP A 33 -3.11 -5.67 3.10
C ASP A 33 -3.88 -5.06 4.26
N VAL A 34 -5.17 -4.76 4.05
CA VAL A 34 -6.01 -3.99 4.96
C VAL A 34 -7.31 -4.71 5.22
N GLU A 35 -7.74 -4.76 6.48
CA GLU A 35 -9.05 -5.31 6.85
C GLU A 35 -10.08 -4.20 7.00
N CYS A 36 -11.13 -4.22 6.18
CA CYS A 36 -12.28 -3.34 6.34
C CYS A 36 -12.97 -3.59 7.69
N TRP A 37 -13.69 -2.61 8.21
CA TRP A 37 -14.46 -2.76 9.45
C TRP A 37 -15.55 -3.85 9.36
N CYS A 38 -15.97 -4.25 8.16
CA CYS A 38 -16.86 -5.41 7.95
C CYS A 38 -16.12 -6.76 7.94
N GLY A 39 -14.82 -6.79 8.23
CA GLY A 39 -13.99 -8.00 8.23
C GLY A 39 -13.45 -8.40 6.86
N ARG A 40 -13.78 -7.69 5.77
CA ARG A 40 -13.26 -8.01 4.42
C ARG A 40 -11.80 -7.58 4.28
N HIS A 41 -10.94 -8.46 3.79
CA HIS A 41 -9.56 -8.13 3.46
C HIS A 41 -9.47 -7.55 2.04
N VAL A 42 -8.71 -6.47 1.89
CA VAL A 42 -8.46 -5.74 0.65
C VAL A 42 -6.97 -5.49 0.51
N THR A 43 -6.42 -5.75 -0.68
CA THR A 43 -5.04 -5.39 -1.01
C THR A 43 -5.03 -4.09 -1.80
N LEU A 44 -4.23 -3.13 -1.34
CA LEU A 44 -4.02 -1.84 -1.99
C LEU A 44 -2.60 -1.78 -2.52
N ARG A 45 -2.41 -1.07 -3.62
CA ARG A 45 -1.10 -0.65 -4.10
C ARG A 45 -1.05 0.87 -4.06
N THR A 46 -0.05 1.40 -3.38
CA THR A 46 0.14 2.84 -3.18
C THR A 46 1.63 3.20 -3.31
N GLY A 47 1.95 4.48 -3.14
CA GLY A 47 3.30 4.99 -3.26
C GLY A 47 3.76 5.18 -4.70
N ARG A 48 5.01 5.64 -4.84
CA ARG A 48 5.64 5.86 -6.14
C ARG A 48 6.34 4.57 -6.58
N ARG A 49 6.20 4.20 -7.86
CA ARG A 49 7.03 3.13 -8.44
C ARG A 49 8.49 3.51 -8.33
N ILE A 50 9.34 2.54 -7.99
CA ILE A 50 10.79 2.77 -8.04
C ILE A 50 11.15 2.89 -9.53
N SER A 51 11.28 4.11 -10.03
CA SER A 51 11.92 4.34 -11.31
C SER A 51 13.42 4.10 -11.12
N THR A 52 13.99 3.11 -11.81
CA THR A 52 15.40 2.67 -11.74
C THR A 52 16.44 3.76 -12.11
N GLY A 53 16.05 5.03 -12.22
CA GLY A 53 16.94 6.16 -12.52
C GLY A 53 17.74 6.72 -11.33
N ARG A 54 17.72 6.08 -10.15
CA ARG A 54 18.49 6.51 -8.96
C ARG A 54 19.37 5.40 -8.37
N ALA A 55 19.74 4.40 -9.17
CA ALA A 55 20.75 3.42 -8.78
C ALA A 55 22.18 3.99 -8.82
N ASP A 56 22.42 5.08 -9.57
CA ASP A 56 23.75 5.71 -9.66
C ASP A 56 24.19 6.48 -8.41
N ALA A 57 23.28 6.76 -7.46
CA ALA A 57 23.61 7.56 -6.28
C ALA A 57 24.30 6.77 -5.15
N LEU A 58 24.23 5.43 -5.15
CA LEU A 58 24.87 4.59 -4.13
C LEU A 58 26.18 3.92 -4.57
N ALA A 59 26.59 4.05 -5.85
CA ALA A 59 27.86 3.51 -6.34
C ALA A 59 29.08 4.44 -6.12
N VAL A 60 28.88 5.63 -5.50
CA VAL A 60 29.94 6.61 -5.19
C VAL A 60 30.20 6.71 -3.68
N ALA A 61 30.07 5.61 -2.94
CA ALA A 61 30.63 5.49 -1.61
C ALA A 61 31.69 4.39 -1.68
N ARG A 62 32.95 4.85 -1.78
CA ARG A 62 34.19 4.07 -1.88
C ARG A 62 34.33 2.98 -0.82
#